data_AF-A0A1Q7M2D5-F1
#
_entry.id   AF-A0A1Q7M2D5-F1
#
_cell.length_a   1.000
_cell.length_b   1.000
_cell.length_c   1.000
_cell.angle_alpha   90.00
_cell.angle_beta   90.00
_cell.angle_gamma   90.00
#
_symmetry.space_group_name_H-M   'P 1'
#
loop_
_entity.id
_entity.type
_entity.pdbx_description
1 polymer ?
#
loop_
_entity_poly.entity_id
_entity_poly.type
_entity_poly.pdbx_seq_one_letter_code
_entity_poly.pdbx_strand_id
1 'polypeptide(L)'
;MSATTYDQLKVLYRTLLVLATVGTVILAIGLVQFVYFEPPGQTTGVKANIVGVYQYDPATKSTVGADRSEFPRTEEFAAKVDWSSLPNNLVVDARWYDSFGSLRGLVGPAPPSSLAAESVIPVDVPEGFHYVLPGRYTFVVERVKDGAPVEVLGRRFVLVDR
;
A
#
# COMPACT_ATOMS: atom_id res chain seq x y z
N MET A 1 2.67 13.29 -58.20
CA MET A 1 2.26 13.67 -56.82
C MET A 1 2.60 15.13 -56.62
N SER A 2 1.62 15.95 -56.26
CA SER A 2 1.80 17.39 -56.01
C SER A 2 2.72 17.59 -54.80
N ALA A 3 3.60 18.60 -54.83
CA ALA A 3 4.51 18.91 -53.72
C ALA A 3 3.78 19.04 -52.37
N THR A 4 2.55 19.55 -52.38
CA THR A 4 1.65 19.68 -51.24
C THR A 4 1.31 18.35 -50.55
N THR A 5 1.11 17.27 -51.32
CA THR A 5 0.80 15.94 -50.78
C THR A 5 2.03 15.31 -50.11
N TYR A 6 3.22 15.55 -50.66
CA TYR A 6 4.48 15.07 -50.10
C TYR A 6 4.82 15.75 -48.77
N ASP A 7 4.62 17.08 -48.68
CA ASP A 7 4.85 17.82 -47.44
C ASP A 7 3.85 17.42 -46.34
N GLN A 8 2.58 17.19 -46.67
CA GLN A 8 1.59 16.68 -45.71
C GLN A 8 1.96 15.29 -45.18
N LEU A 9 2.42 14.37 -46.04
CA LEU A 9 2.91 13.05 -45.64
C LEU A 9 4.13 13.15 -44.71
N LYS A 10 5.05 14.08 -45.00
CA LYS A 10 6.26 14.29 -44.19
C LYS A 10 5.93 14.85 -42.81
N VAL A 11 4.96 15.77 -42.73
CA VAL A 11 4.47 16.30 -41.45
C VAL A 11 3.78 15.18 -40.66
N LEU A 12 2.86 14.44 -41.28
CA LEU A 12 2.16 13.32 -40.63
C LEU A 12 3.14 12.27 -40.08
N TYR A 13 4.11 11.86 -40.89
CA TYR A 13 5.14 10.90 -40.48
C TYR A 13 5.95 11.42 -39.29
N ARG A 14 6.39 12.69 -39.31
CA ARG A 14 7.13 13.29 -38.19
C ARG A 14 6.29 13.36 -36.92
N THR A 15 5.01 13.72 -37.02
CA THR A 15 4.11 13.75 -35.87
C THR A 15 3.93 12.37 -35.27
N LEU A 16 3.70 11.35 -36.10
CA LEU A 16 3.60 9.96 -35.64
C LEU A 16 4.89 9.47 -35.00
N LEU A 17 6.05 9.82 -35.58
CA LEU A 17 7.36 9.46 -35.04
C LEU A 17 7.59 10.09 -33.67
N VAL A 18 7.22 11.37 -33.49
CA VAL A 18 7.34 12.06 -32.20
C VAL A 18 6.44 11.41 -31.17
N LEU A 19 5.17 11.14 -31.50
CA LEU A 19 4.23 10.48 -30.59
C LEU A 19 4.70 9.07 -30.21
N ALA A 20 5.19 8.29 -31.17
CA ALA A 20 5.76 6.97 -30.92
C ALA A 20 6.98 7.07 -29.99
N THR A 21 7.87 8.03 -30.24
CA THR A 21 9.07 8.25 -29.41
C THR A 21 8.68 8.62 -27.98
N VAL A 22 7.75 9.55 -27.79
CA VAL A 22 7.24 9.93 -26.46
C VAL A 22 6.60 8.74 -25.76
N GLY A 23 5.77 7.97 -26.48
CA GLY A 23 5.16 6.74 -25.95
C GLY A 23 6.20 5.72 -25.50
N THR A 24 7.25 5.50 -26.30
CA THR A 24 8.35 4.60 -25.93
C THR A 24 9.10 5.08 -24.69
N VAL A 25 9.35 6.38 -24.56
CA VAL A 25 10.01 6.95 -23.37
C VAL A 25 9.14 6.74 -22.12
N ILE A 26 7.83 7.03 -22.21
CA ILE A 26 6.90 6.80 -21.10
C ILE A 26 6.87 5.32 -20.71
N LEU A 27 6.79 4.42 -21.69
CA LEU A 27 6.82 2.98 -21.45
C LEU A 27 8.11 2.53 -20.79
N ALA A 28 9.26 3.02 -21.26
CA ALA A 28 10.57 2.69 -20.70
C ALA A 28 10.68 3.17 -19.25
N ILE A 29 10.24 4.40 -18.95
CA ILE A 29 10.20 4.92 -17.58
C ILE A 29 9.28 4.06 -16.71
N GLY A 30 8.09 3.71 -17.21
CA GLY A 30 7.16 2.84 -16.50
C GLY A 30 7.74 1.46 -16.19
N LEU A 31 8.48 0.85 -17.13
CA LEU A 31 9.16 -0.43 -16.91
C LEU A 31 10.27 -0.32 -15.86
N VAL A 32 11.07 0.75 -15.90
CA VAL A 32 12.12 0.99 -14.90
C VAL A 32 11.51 1.16 -13.50
N GLN A 33 10.43 1.93 -13.38
CA GLN A 33 9.70 2.09 -12.12
C GLN A 33 9.12 0.76 -11.65
N PHE A 34 8.53 -0.03 -12.55
CA PHE A 34 7.98 -1.34 -12.22
C PHE A 34 9.05 -2.27 -11.64
N VAL A 35 10.22 -2.38 -12.28
CA VAL A 35 11.31 -3.22 -11.76
C VAL A 35 11.87 -2.70 -10.44
N TYR A 36 11.90 -1.38 -10.25
CA TYR A 36 12.37 -0.77 -9.02
C TYR A 36 11.44 -1.04 -7.82
N PHE A 37 10.12 -0.97 -8.02
CA PHE A 37 9.13 -1.17 -6.96
C PHE A 37 8.66 -2.62 -6.81
N GLU A 38 8.81 -3.44 -7.83
CA GLU A 38 8.51 -4.89 -7.81
C GLU A 38 9.74 -5.69 -8.27
N PRO A 39 10.81 -5.77 -7.46
CA PRO A 39 12.01 -6.47 -7.88
C PRO A 39 11.71 -7.97 -8.02
N PRO A 40 11.90 -8.57 -9.22
CA PRO A 40 11.57 -9.97 -9.44
C PRO A 40 12.41 -10.90 -8.55
N GLY A 41 11.79 -11.99 -8.08
CA GLY A 41 12.48 -13.01 -7.27
C GLY A 41 12.70 -12.66 -5.80
N GLN A 42 12.10 -11.57 -5.31
CA GLN A 42 12.11 -11.21 -3.89
C GLN A 42 11.03 -11.93 -3.06
N THR A 43 10.20 -12.79 -3.64
CA THR A 43 9.16 -13.50 -2.90
C THR A 43 9.77 -14.59 -2.01
N THR A 44 9.67 -14.42 -0.70
CA THR A 44 10.08 -15.42 0.29
C THR A 44 8.99 -16.47 0.52
N GLY A 45 7.74 -16.18 0.15
CA GLY A 45 6.59 -17.07 0.38
C GLY A 45 6.13 -17.09 1.85
N VAL A 46 6.76 -16.28 2.71
CA VAL A 46 6.37 -16.07 4.10
C VAL A 46 5.03 -15.34 4.14
N LYS A 47 4.16 -15.74 5.07
CA LYS A 47 2.89 -15.08 5.30
C LYS A 47 2.83 -14.50 6.71
N ALA A 48 2.41 -13.25 6.82
CA ALA A 48 2.13 -12.62 8.10
C ALA A 48 0.77 -13.10 8.63
N ASN A 49 0.72 -13.44 9.91
CA ASN A 49 -0.54 -13.78 10.57
C ASN A 49 -1.22 -12.50 11.09
N ILE A 50 -2.21 -12.02 10.33
CA ILE A 50 -3.09 -10.94 10.77
C ILE A 50 -4.21 -11.59 11.58
N VAL A 51 -4.17 -11.41 12.90
CA VAL A 51 -5.10 -12.06 13.84
C VAL A 51 -6.53 -11.60 13.59
N GLY A 52 -6.71 -10.32 13.27
CA GLY A 52 -8.00 -9.71 12.97
C GLY A 52 -7.93 -8.19 12.98
N VAL A 53 -9.06 -7.55 12.68
CA VAL A 53 -9.27 -6.11 12.86
C VAL A 53 -10.38 -5.92 13.88
N TYR A 54 -10.12 -5.07 14.86
CA TYR A 54 -10.98 -4.88 16.02
C TYR A 54 -11.27 -3.40 16.21
N GLN A 55 -12.32 -3.10 16.98
CA GLN A 55 -12.53 -1.74 17.46
C GLN A 55 -11.34 -1.33 18.33
N TYR A 56 -10.87 -0.10 18.16
CA TYR A 56 -9.73 0.45 18.88
C TYR A 56 -10.21 1.50 19.87
N ASP A 57 -9.73 1.38 21.11
CA ASP A 57 -9.89 2.42 22.12
C ASP A 57 -8.57 3.20 22.24
N PRO A 58 -8.52 4.46 21.78
CA PRO A 58 -7.31 5.28 21.83
C PRO A 58 -6.90 5.65 23.26
N ALA A 59 -7.82 5.65 24.22
CA ALA A 59 -7.52 6.00 25.61
C ALA A 59 -6.73 4.89 26.32
N THR A 60 -7.10 3.62 26.06
CA THR A 60 -6.44 2.45 26.65
C THR A 60 -5.41 1.80 25.73
N LYS A 61 -5.30 2.28 24.48
CA LYS A 61 -4.49 1.71 23.40
C LYS A 61 -4.74 0.22 23.19
N SER A 62 -6.00 -0.21 23.35
CA SER A 62 -6.38 -1.61 23.33
C SER A 62 -7.48 -1.88 22.31
N THR A 63 -7.59 -3.14 21.90
CA THR A 63 -8.61 -3.62 20.98
C THR A 63 -9.79 -4.21 21.74
N VAL A 64 -11.01 -3.97 21.27
CA VAL A 64 -12.25 -4.43 21.90
C VAL A 64 -13.09 -5.24 20.90
N GLY A 65 -13.75 -6.29 21.39
CA GLY A 65 -14.72 -7.06 20.63
C GLY A 65 -14.13 -8.17 19.75
N ALA A 66 -14.92 -8.58 18.76
CA ALA A 66 -14.56 -9.65 17.81
C ALA A 66 -13.90 -9.08 16.54
N ASP A 67 -13.28 -9.97 15.73
CA ASP A 67 -12.77 -9.61 14.41
C ASP A 67 -13.92 -9.13 13.51
N ARG A 68 -13.72 -7.98 12.86
CA ARG A 68 -14.70 -7.33 11.99
C ARG A 68 -14.04 -6.85 10.71
N SER A 69 -14.79 -6.89 9.62
CA SER A 69 -14.40 -6.31 8.33
C SER A 69 -15.13 -5.00 8.02
N GLU A 70 -16.05 -4.58 8.87
CA GLU A 70 -16.92 -3.43 8.67
C GLU A 70 -17.07 -2.63 9.97
N PHE A 71 -16.84 -1.32 9.88
CA PHE A 71 -16.90 -0.40 11.00
C PHE A 71 -17.69 0.87 10.62
N PRO A 72 -18.50 1.42 11.53
CA PRO A 72 -19.05 2.75 11.35
C PRO A 72 -17.92 3.79 11.46
N ARG A 73 -18.03 4.91 10.74
CA ARG A 73 -17.06 6.02 10.82
C ARG A 73 -16.78 6.55 12.23
N THR A 74 -17.72 6.36 13.15
CA THR A 74 -17.62 6.79 14.55
C THR A 74 -16.75 5.89 15.41
N GLU A 75 -16.40 4.71 14.92
CA GLU A 75 -15.52 3.75 15.60
C GLU A 75 -14.14 3.79 14.98
N GLU A 76 -13.12 4.04 15.80
CA GLU A 76 -11.74 3.77 15.43
C GLU A 76 -11.48 2.25 15.44
N PHE A 77 -10.57 1.80 14.59
CA PHE A 77 -10.24 0.39 14.46
C PHE A 77 -8.73 0.18 14.34
N ALA A 78 -8.28 -1.00 14.73
CA ALA A 78 -6.88 -1.39 14.67
C ALA A 78 -6.74 -2.83 14.18
N ALA A 79 -5.72 -3.07 13.36
CA ALA A 79 -5.32 -4.42 13.01
C ALA A 79 -4.43 -4.99 14.11
N LYS A 80 -4.63 -6.28 14.42
CA LYS A 80 -3.72 -7.01 15.29
C LYS A 80 -2.87 -7.97 14.47
N VAL A 81 -1.55 -7.88 14.63
CA VAL A 81 -0.59 -8.73 13.93
C VAL A 81 0.17 -9.58 14.94
N ASP A 82 0.28 -10.86 14.62
CA ASP A 82 1.16 -11.77 15.36
C ASP A 82 2.56 -11.75 14.73
N TRP A 83 3.43 -10.93 15.29
CA TRP A 83 4.82 -10.80 14.85
C TRP A 83 5.65 -12.07 15.08
N SER A 84 5.25 -12.93 16.03
CA SER A 84 6.01 -14.13 16.38
C SER A 84 5.97 -15.20 15.27
N SER A 85 4.99 -15.12 14.37
CA SER A 85 4.87 -16.00 13.22
C SER A 85 5.90 -15.69 12.12
N LEU A 86 6.59 -14.54 12.20
CA LEU A 86 7.51 -14.07 11.17
C LEU A 86 8.97 -14.34 11.54
N PRO A 87 9.83 -14.71 10.57
CA PRO A 87 11.26 -14.86 10.81
C PRO A 87 11.93 -13.53 11.20
N ASN A 88 12.72 -13.54 12.29
CA ASN A 88 13.38 -12.34 12.83
C ASN A 88 14.52 -11.79 11.97
N ASN A 89 14.96 -12.51 10.93
CA ASN A 89 15.94 -12.03 9.96
C ASN A 89 15.34 -11.13 8.87
N LEU A 90 14.00 -10.94 8.87
CA LEU A 90 13.31 -10.03 7.97
C LEU A 90 13.13 -8.67 8.62
N VAL A 91 13.12 -7.62 7.80
CA VAL A 91 12.61 -6.30 8.18
C VAL A 91 11.21 -6.19 7.61
N VAL A 92 10.25 -5.85 8.46
CA VAL A 92 8.84 -5.77 8.08
C VAL A 92 8.22 -4.47 8.56
N ASP A 93 7.15 -4.05 7.91
CA ASP A 93 6.27 -3.01 8.41
C ASP A 93 4.80 -3.41 8.24
N ALA A 94 3.94 -2.67 8.92
CA ALA A 94 2.50 -2.79 8.81
C ALA A 94 1.92 -1.40 8.51
N ARG A 95 1.04 -1.32 7.52
CA ARG A 95 0.52 -0.06 7.00
C ARG A 95 -0.96 -0.10 6.75
N TRP A 96 -1.64 1.01 7.04
CA TRP A 96 -3.00 1.28 6.62
C TRP A 96 -3.02 2.23 5.43
N TYR A 97 -3.85 1.92 4.45
CA TYR A 97 -4.14 2.81 3.32
C TYR A 97 -5.65 3.08 3.24
N ASP A 98 -6.03 4.33 3.02
CA ASP A 98 -7.41 4.68 2.70
C ASP A 98 -7.76 4.40 1.22
N SER A 99 -9.00 4.71 0.84
CA SER A 99 -9.48 4.51 -0.53
C SER A 99 -8.75 5.34 -1.59
N PHE A 100 -8.04 6.39 -1.19
CA PHE A 100 -7.23 7.23 -2.06
C PHE A 100 -5.77 6.77 -2.10
N GLY A 101 -5.42 5.70 -1.37
CA GLY A 101 -4.05 5.22 -1.23
C GLY A 101 -3.20 6.06 -0.28
N SER A 102 -3.81 6.93 0.53
CA SER A 102 -3.08 7.72 1.52
C SER A 102 -2.74 6.84 2.73
N LEU A 103 -1.54 6.98 3.26
CA LEU A 103 -1.13 6.29 4.49
C LEU A 103 -1.94 6.82 5.69
N ARG A 104 -2.49 5.89 6.48
CA ARG A 104 -3.34 6.16 7.66
C ARG A 104 -2.93 5.33 8.87
N GLY A 105 -1.65 5.04 9.03
CA GLY A 105 -1.13 4.24 10.13
C GLY A 105 0.05 3.41 9.67
N LEU A 106 1.08 3.38 10.51
CA LEU A 106 2.36 2.72 10.22
C LEU A 106 2.99 2.20 11.53
N VAL A 107 3.48 0.97 11.48
CA VAL A 107 4.39 0.39 12.48
C VAL A 107 5.58 -0.24 11.76
N GLY A 108 6.79 0.00 12.27
CA GLY A 108 8.04 -0.34 11.59
C GLY A 108 8.52 0.76 10.63
N PRO A 109 9.50 0.48 9.75
CA PRO A 109 10.10 -0.82 9.47
C PRO A 109 11.08 -1.29 10.55
N ALA A 110 10.93 -2.53 11.02
CA ALA A 110 11.86 -3.16 11.98
C ALA A 110 11.79 -4.70 11.94
N PRO A 111 12.73 -5.41 12.57
CA PRO A 111 12.61 -6.86 12.77
C PRO A 111 11.37 -7.22 13.63
N PRO A 112 10.68 -8.34 13.35
CA PRO A 112 9.47 -8.74 14.09
C PRO A 112 9.63 -8.77 15.62
N SER A 113 10.78 -9.21 16.14
CA SER A 113 11.08 -9.20 17.57
C SER A 113 11.06 -7.81 18.20
N SER A 114 11.44 -6.77 17.45
CA SER A 114 11.41 -5.38 17.91
C SER A 114 10.00 -4.80 17.89
N LEU A 115 9.11 -5.36 17.05
CA LEU A 115 7.71 -4.96 16.92
C LEU A 115 6.78 -5.70 17.91
N ALA A 116 7.29 -6.62 18.72
CA ALA A 116 6.47 -7.45 19.60
C ALA A 116 5.56 -6.63 20.55
N ALA A 117 6.01 -5.45 20.98
CA ALA A 117 5.24 -4.53 21.80
C ALA A 117 4.18 -3.73 21.01
N GLU A 118 4.32 -3.65 19.69
CA GLU A 118 3.48 -2.89 18.75
C GLU A 118 2.63 -3.83 17.88
N SER A 119 1.94 -4.79 18.53
CA SER A 119 1.09 -5.77 17.85
C SER A 119 -0.29 -5.22 17.45
N VAL A 120 -0.64 -4.02 17.92
CA VAL A 120 -1.90 -3.33 17.61
C VAL A 120 -1.58 -2.09 16.78
N ILE A 121 -2.04 -2.07 15.54
CA ILE A 121 -1.76 -1.03 14.56
C ILE A 121 -3.06 -0.27 14.27
N PRO A 122 -3.30 0.87 14.93
CA PRO A 122 -4.51 1.66 14.72
C PRO A 122 -4.50 2.35 13.36
N VAL A 123 -5.71 2.65 12.88
CA VAL A 123 -5.90 3.61 11.80
C VAL A 123 -5.84 5.04 12.36
N ASP A 124 -5.14 5.92 11.68
CA ASP A 124 -5.07 7.34 12.01
C ASP A 124 -6.30 8.08 11.50
N VAL A 125 -6.89 8.91 12.36
CA VAL A 125 -7.89 9.89 11.97
C VAL A 125 -7.19 11.07 11.30
N PRO A 126 -7.59 11.48 10.07
CA PRO A 126 -6.95 12.60 9.39
C PRO A 126 -7.03 13.91 10.20
N GLU A 127 -5.99 14.73 10.13
CA GLU A 127 -5.97 16.04 10.82
C GLU A 127 -7.18 16.90 10.42
N GLY A 128 -7.82 17.51 11.42
CA GLY A 128 -9.02 18.33 11.23
C GLY A 128 -10.33 17.54 11.14
N PHE A 129 -10.29 16.20 11.25
CA PHE A 129 -11.48 15.36 11.32
C PHE A 129 -11.64 14.76 12.73
N HIS A 130 -12.90 14.51 13.10
CA HIS A 130 -13.25 13.81 14.35
C HIS A 130 -13.41 12.30 14.15
N TYR A 131 -13.50 11.84 12.90
CA TYR A 131 -13.90 10.48 12.53
C TYR A 131 -13.10 10.01 11.32
N VAL A 132 -12.95 8.68 11.21
CA VAL A 132 -12.34 8.04 10.06
C VAL A 132 -13.18 8.34 8.81
N LEU A 133 -12.53 8.57 7.66
CA LEU A 133 -13.24 8.85 6.41
C LEU A 133 -13.95 7.58 5.92
N PRO A 134 -15.18 7.68 5.39
CA PRO A 134 -15.87 6.52 4.85
C PRO A 134 -15.17 6.00 3.59
N GLY A 135 -15.21 4.68 3.39
CA GLY A 135 -14.59 4.03 2.24
C GLY A 135 -13.91 2.71 2.59
N ARG A 136 -13.24 2.13 1.61
CA ARG A 136 -12.44 0.92 1.79
C ARG A 136 -11.04 1.27 2.25
N TYR A 137 -10.63 0.64 3.34
CA TYR A 137 -9.27 0.66 3.87
C TYR A 137 -8.58 -0.65 3.57
N THR A 138 -7.28 -0.57 3.31
CA THR A 138 -6.43 -1.73 3.09
C THR A 138 -5.34 -1.73 4.14
N PHE A 139 -5.29 -2.79 4.93
CA PHE A 139 -4.17 -3.08 5.80
C PHE A 139 -3.23 -4.04 5.10
N VAL A 140 -1.93 -3.75 5.15
CA VAL A 140 -0.88 -4.62 4.60
C VAL A 140 0.22 -4.82 5.62
N VAL A 141 0.80 -6.03 5.59
CA VAL A 141 2.08 -6.32 6.23
C VAL A 141 3.06 -6.61 5.12
N GLU A 142 4.14 -5.86 5.05
CA GLU A 142 5.10 -5.91 3.95
C GLU A 142 6.49 -6.24 4.47
N ARG A 143 7.26 -6.94 3.65
CA ARG A 143 8.69 -7.08 3.83
C ARG A 143 9.38 -5.91 3.18
N VAL A 144 10.28 -5.29 3.94
CA VAL A 144 11.06 -4.15 3.50
C VAL A 144 12.50 -4.58 3.29
N LYS A 145 13.11 -4.10 2.21
CA LYS A 145 14.54 -4.27 1.94
C LYS A 145 15.09 -3.00 1.32
N ASP A 146 16.23 -2.54 1.82
CA ASP A 146 16.90 -1.31 1.35
C ASP A 146 15.97 -0.08 1.35
N GLY A 147 15.04 -0.02 2.31
CA GLY A 147 14.07 1.08 2.47
C GLY A 147 12.82 1.00 1.58
N ALA A 148 12.71 -0.02 0.72
CA ALA A 148 11.56 -0.21 -0.15
C ALA A 148 10.75 -1.47 0.23
N PRO A 149 9.41 -1.44 0.14
CA PRO A 149 8.60 -2.64 0.16
C PRO A 149 8.98 -3.55 -1.02
N VAL A 150 9.21 -4.82 -0.75
CA VAL A 150 9.64 -5.81 -1.76
C VAL A 150 8.74 -7.05 -1.83
N GLU A 151 7.86 -7.23 -0.85
CA GLU A 151 6.91 -8.34 -0.81
C GLU A 151 5.75 -8.03 0.14
N VAL A 152 4.51 -8.28 -0.29
CA VAL A 152 3.34 -8.23 0.60
C VAL A 152 3.19 -9.59 1.29
N LEU A 153 3.39 -9.63 2.60
CA LEU A 153 3.30 -10.84 3.42
C LEU A 153 1.87 -11.15 3.87
N GLY A 154 1.03 -10.14 3.99
CA GLY A 154 -0.36 -10.27 4.39
C GLY A 154 -1.18 -9.04 4.02
N ARG A 155 -2.48 -9.23 3.80
CA ARG A 155 -3.40 -8.11 3.53
C ARG A 155 -4.77 -8.37 4.15
N ARG A 156 -5.44 -7.29 4.58
CA ARG A 156 -6.82 -7.30 5.04
C ARG A 156 -7.55 -6.07 4.49
N PHE A 157 -8.82 -6.24 4.13
CA PHE A 157 -9.67 -5.15 3.68
C PHE A 157 -10.72 -4.86 4.73
N VAL A 158 -10.98 -3.57 4.93
CA VAL A 158 -11.99 -3.09 5.88
C VAL A 158 -12.86 -2.06 5.17
N LEU A 159 -14.17 -2.13 5.38
CA LEU A 159 -15.12 -1.14 4.91
C LEU A 159 -15.51 -0.23 6.07
N VAL A 160 -15.44 1.08 5.83
CA VAL A 160 -15.94 2.09 6.75
C VAL A 160 -17.23 2.67 6.18
N ASP A 161 -18.31 2.46 6.91
CA ASP A 161 -19.65 2.92 6.54
C ASP A 161 -19.76 4.46 6.64
N ARG A 162 -20.74 5.00 5.89
CA ARG A 162 -21.00 6.44 5.78
C ARG A 162 -21.70 7.03 7.01
#